data_AF-A0AAW8KAK2-F1
#
_entry.id   AF-A0AAW8KAK2-F1
#
_cell.length_a   1.000
_cell.length_b   1.000
_cell.length_c   1.000
_cell.angle_alpha   90.00
_cell.angle_beta   90.00
_cell.angle_gamma   90.00
#
_symmetry.space_group_name_H-M   'P 1'
#
loop_
_entity.id
_entity.type
_entity.pdbx_description
1 polymer ?
#
loop_
_entity_poly.entity_id
_entity_poly.type
_entity_poly.pdbx_seq_one_letter_code
_entity_poly.pdbx_strand_id
1 'polypeptide(L)'
;MQNSSRKQAQYYHKDPNSISFKLFLVYDIFMVFIIIFNLFCLAANFFLMSSIGAWFFEHIHLPQVLSFYKTYLHPWVITTEAWFIGFLITEFFVRWGISIVYKHHKRWFFFPFIHWYEILAIIPQLRFLRLFRAGIIAYRLYELGYPVIPESWRKNGLFYYRVVMEELSDRVVITVIDGIRNELQTSSTHKQIIHELVNHHREQFTVTLTSILQESLATALKEQKPAITKGVGQIVDQAIEDTPELTQLLRLIPLVGGRIEQQIQSIGQRLGENISAGLIEPLIEGSKEQPNATYQLISEKISNVNINNRELEQLVESVVFESLEAIRKQVKVKQWQQTLAEHDRIKE
;
A
#
# COMPACT_ATOMS: atom_id res chain seq x y z
N MET A 1 -10.25 -21.72 -11.08
CA MET A 1 -11.11 -21.40 -12.25
C MET A 1 -12.26 -20.53 -11.78
N GLN A 2 -12.15 -19.21 -11.94
CA GLN A 2 -13.29 -18.31 -11.77
C GLN A 2 -13.17 -17.17 -12.78
N ASN A 3 -14.21 -17.09 -13.59
CA ASN A 3 -14.33 -16.35 -14.83
C ASN A 3 -14.38 -14.85 -14.53
N SER A 4 -13.26 -14.16 -14.74
CA SER A 4 -13.23 -12.70 -14.69
C SER A 4 -13.85 -12.17 -15.97
N SER A 5 -15.16 -11.95 -15.93
CA SER A 5 -15.90 -11.20 -16.93
C SER A 5 -15.23 -9.83 -17.11
N ARG A 6 -14.38 -9.73 -18.14
CA ARG A 6 -13.90 -8.47 -18.69
C ARG A 6 -15.14 -7.66 -19.05
N LYS A 7 -15.51 -6.70 -18.19
CA LYS A 7 -16.40 -5.60 -18.57
C LYS A 7 -15.65 -4.79 -19.63
N GLN A 8 -15.82 -5.20 -20.88
CA GLN A 8 -15.41 -4.43 -22.04
C GLN A 8 -16.15 -3.09 -21.97
N ALA A 9 -15.38 -2.02 -22.04
CA ALA A 9 -15.90 -0.66 -21.96
C ALA A 9 -16.91 -0.44 -23.09
N GLN A 10 -18.14 -0.08 -22.72
CA GLN A 10 -19.20 0.34 -23.64
C GLN A 10 -18.84 1.69 -24.28
N TYR A 11 -17.94 1.69 -25.25
CA TYR A 11 -17.74 2.83 -26.12
C TYR A 11 -17.88 2.38 -27.57
N TYR A 12 -19.00 2.77 -28.17
CA TYR A 12 -19.24 2.81 -29.61
C TYR A 12 -19.11 1.49 -30.40
N HIS A 13 -20.05 0.56 -30.22
CA HIS A 13 -20.42 -0.35 -31.31
C HIS A 13 -21.30 0.41 -32.31
N LYS A 14 -20.68 1.06 -33.30
CA LYS A 14 -21.37 1.42 -34.55
C LYS A 14 -21.05 0.32 -35.54
N ASP A 15 -22.08 -0.30 -36.12
CA ASP A 15 -21.93 -1.38 -37.10
C ASP A 15 -20.91 -1.02 -38.19
N PRO A 16 -19.89 -1.86 -38.42
CA PRO A 16 -18.81 -1.58 -39.39
C PRO A 16 -19.29 -1.51 -40.85
N ASN A 17 -20.55 -1.84 -41.13
CA ASN A 17 -21.17 -1.82 -42.46
C ASN A 17 -22.17 -0.67 -42.70
N SER A 18 -22.34 0.27 -41.76
CA SER A 18 -23.21 1.42 -41.97
C SER A 18 -22.56 2.48 -42.87
N ILE A 19 -23.29 2.97 -43.89
CA ILE A 19 -22.82 4.03 -44.81
C ILE A 19 -22.41 5.31 -44.03
N SER A 20 -23.12 5.63 -42.95
CA SER A 20 -22.80 6.74 -42.06
C SER A 20 -21.46 6.57 -41.32
N PHE A 21 -21.00 5.33 -41.14
CA PHE A 21 -19.72 5.03 -40.50
C PHE A 21 -18.56 5.15 -41.50
N LYS A 22 -18.72 4.67 -42.74
CA LYS A 22 -17.73 4.89 -43.81
C LYS A 22 -17.55 6.38 -44.12
N LEU A 23 -18.64 7.15 -44.13
CA LEU A 23 -18.59 8.61 -44.31
C LEU A 23 -17.86 9.31 -43.16
N PHE A 24 -18.07 8.89 -41.91
CA PHE A 24 -17.38 9.46 -40.75
C PHE A 24 -15.87 9.14 -40.77
N LEU A 25 -15.49 7.93 -41.19
CA LEU A 25 -14.10 7.51 -41.30
C LEU A 25 -13.36 8.24 -42.42
N VAL A 26 -13.98 8.38 -43.60
CA VAL A 26 -13.43 9.17 -44.71
C VAL A 26 -13.26 10.64 -44.29
N TYR A 27 -14.23 11.19 -43.57
CA TYR A 27 -14.15 12.54 -43.02
C TYR A 27 -13.00 12.68 -42.00
N ASP A 28 -12.85 11.74 -41.07
CA ASP A 28 -11.75 11.76 -40.09
C ASP A 28 -10.37 11.63 -40.77
N ILE A 29 -10.22 10.79 -41.81
CA ILE A 29 -8.98 10.69 -42.62
C ILE A 29 -8.69 12.01 -43.34
N PHE A 30 -9.70 12.60 -43.97
CA PHE A 30 -9.57 13.88 -44.66
C PHE A 30 -9.16 14.99 -43.68
N MET A 31 -9.75 15.01 -42.48
CA MET A 31 -9.39 15.95 -41.42
C MET A 31 -7.95 15.77 -40.95
N VAL A 32 -7.49 14.52 -40.74
CA VAL A 32 -6.09 14.24 -40.39
C VAL A 32 -5.15 14.69 -41.50
N PHE A 33 -5.50 14.43 -42.76
CA PHE A 33 -4.70 14.87 -43.90
C PHE A 33 -4.55 16.40 -43.93
N ILE A 34 -5.64 17.15 -43.74
CA ILE A 34 -5.58 18.62 -43.70
C ILE A 34 -4.74 19.08 -42.49
N ILE A 35 -4.87 18.45 -41.32
CA ILE A 35 -4.07 18.79 -40.14
C ILE A 35 -2.58 18.56 -40.40
N ILE A 36 -2.21 17.41 -40.98
CA ILE A 36 -0.81 17.09 -41.32
C ILE A 36 -0.27 18.09 -42.35
N PHE A 37 -1.05 18.38 -43.38
CA PHE A 37 -0.68 19.35 -44.41
C PHE A 37 -0.53 20.76 -43.83
N ASN A 38 -1.45 21.20 -42.98
CA ASN A 38 -1.37 22.49 -42.28
C ASN A 38 -0.12 22.56 -41.39
N LEU A 39 0.16 21.50 -40.64
CA LEU A 39 1.34 21.40 -39.78
C LEU A 39 2.64 21.39 -40.61
N PHE A 40 2.64 20.74 -41.77
CA PHE A 40 3.75 20.75 -42.72
C PHE A 40 4.00 22.16 -43.28
N CYS A 41 2.96 22.86 -43.75
CA CYS A 41 3.06 24.24 -44.22
C CYS A 41 3.61 25.17 -43.13
N LEU A 42 3.22 24.94 -41.88
CA LEU A 42 3.72 25.68 -40.73
C LEU A 42 5.19 25.37 -40.39
N ALA A 43 5.57 24.10 -40.41
CA ALA A 43 6.96 23.68 -40.20
C ALA A 43 7.87 24.24 -41.30
N ALA A 44 7.41 24.20 -42.55
CA ALA A 44 8.09 24.83 -43.67
C ALA A 44 8.20 26.35 -43.49
N ASN A 45 7.13 27.03 -43.07
CA ASN A 45 7.15 28.47 -42.79
C ASN A 45 8.13 28.84 -41.67
N PHE A 46 8.12 28.07 -40.58
CA PHE A 46 9.06 28.24 -39.47
C PHE A 46 10.51 28.04 -39.93
N PHE A 47 10.77 27.00 -40.72
CA PHE A 47 12.08 26.74 -41.30
C PHE A 47 12.55 27.89 -42.20
N LEU A 48 11.67 28.36 -43.10
CA LEU A 48 11.96 29.43 -44.07
C LEU A 48 12.13 30.82 -43.41
N MET A 49 11.47 31.07 -42.27
CA MET A 49 11.67 32.30 -41.49
C MET A 49 12.86 32.23 -40.53
N SER A 50 13.34 31.02 -40.19
CA SER A 50 14.47 30.81 -39.29
C SER A 50 15.82 31.17 -39.94
N SER A 51 16.83 31.45 -39.11
CA SER A 51 18.21 31.70 -39.55
C SER A 51 18.83 30.51 -40.29
N ILE A 52 18.39 29.29 -39.97
CA ILE A 52 18.81 28.06 -40.66
C ILE A 52 18.29 28.05 -42.11
N GLY A 53 17.05 28.46 -42.35
CA GLY A 53 16.49 28.54 -43.70
C GLY A 53 17.17 29.62 -44.54
N ALA A 54 17.50 30.76 -43.93
CA ALA A 54 18.25 31.82 -44.61
C ALA A 54 19.63 31.32 -45.08
N TRP A 55 20.38 30.67 -44.18
CA TRP A 55 21.68 30.07 -44.49
C TRP A 55 21.60 29.02 -45.61
N PHE A 56 20.60 28.13 -45.57
CA PHE A 56 20.43 27.06 -46.56
C PHE A 56 20.15 27.62 -47.98
N PHE A 57 19.25 28.61 -48.09
CA PHE A 57 18.90 29.20 -49.39
C PHE A 57 19.99 30.14 -49.94
N GLU A 58 20.82 30.72 -49.08
CA GLU A 58 22.02 31.47 -49.47
C GLU A 58 23.09 30.53 -50.06
N HIS A 59 23.26 29.35 -49.45
CA HIS A 59 24.20 28.33 -49.91
C HIS A 59 23.82 27.70 -51.26
N ILE A 60 22.52 27.59 -51.55
CA ILE A 60 21.99 27.07 -52.83
C ILE A 60 21.85 28.19 -53.89
N HIS A 61 22.26 29.43 -53.57
CA HIS A 61 22.21 30.60 -54.46
C HIS A 61 20.79 30.94 -54.97
N LEU A 62 19.75 30.69 -54.17
CA LEU A 62 18.36 31.07 -54.47
C LEU A 62 17.77 32.06 -53.43
N PRO A 63 18.45 33.19 -53.13
CA PRO A 63 17.95 34.16 -52.14
C PRO A 63 16.66 34.86 -52.60
N GLN A 64 16.43 34.92 -53.92
CA GLN A 64 15.26 35.58 -54.52
C GLN A 64 13.96 34.78 -54.31
N VAL A 65 14.06 33.46 -54.19
CA VAL A 65 12.92 32.58 -53.85
C VAL A 65 12.54 32.74 -52.38
N LEU A 66 13.54 32.90 -51.51
CA LEU A 66 13.33 33.13 -50.09
C LEU A 66 12.70 34.51 -49.84
N SER A 67 13.14 35.56 -50.53
CA SER A 67 12.55 36.90 -50.40
C SER A 67 11.12 36.95 -50.93
N PHE A 68 10.84 36.32 -52.07
CA PHE A 68 9.48 36.18 -52.59
C PHE A 68 8.55 35.46 -51.60
N TYR A 69 9.02 34.38 -50.95
CA TYR A 69 8.27 33.67 -49.92
C TYR A 69 7.95 34.57 -48.72
N LYS A 70 8.96 35.29 -48.20
CA LYS A 70 8.80 36.17 -47.03
C LYS A 70 7.84 37.33 -47.28
N THR A 71 7.84 37.89 -48.50
CA THR A 71 7.01 39.04 -48.84
C THR A 71 5.59 38.64 -49.26
N TYR A 72 5.44 37.59 -50.06
CA TYR A 72 4.16 37.26 -50.70
C TYR A 72 3.48 36.03 -50.14
N LEU A 73 4.19 35.01 -49.64
CA LEU A 73 3.56 33.77 -49.18
C LEU A 73 3.36 33.72 -47.66
N HIS A 74 4.26 34.31 -46.88
CA HIS A 74 4.16 34.33 -45.42
C HIS A 74 2.83 34.92 -44.89
N PRO A 75 2.31 36.06 -45.41
CA PRO A 75 1.02 36.57 -44.96
C PRO A 75 -0.13 35.59 -45.24
N TRP A 76 -0.09 34.89 -46.38
CA TRP A 76 -1.10 33.89 -46.74
C TRP A 76 -1.05 32.66 -45.85
N VAL A 77 0.13 32.24 -45.38
CA VAL A 77 0.26 31.14 -44.40
C VAL A 77 -0.45 31.51 -43.08
N ILE A 78 -0.29 32.75 -42.61
CA ILE A 78 -0.97 33.22 -41.39
C ILE A 78 -2.48 33.32 -41.61
N THR A 79 -2.92 33.86 -42.74
CA THR A 79 -4.35 33.97 -43.05
C THR A 79 -5.00 32.60 -43.18
N THR A 80 -4.39 31.65 -43.89
CA THR A 80 -4.90 30.27 -44.02
C THR A 80 -4.90 29.54 -42.69
N GLU A 81 -3.94 29.82 -41.79
CA GLU A 81 -3.97 29.32 -40.41
C GLU A 81 -5.17 29.85 -39.62
N ALA A 82 -5.47 31.14 -39.70
CA ALA A 82 -6.62 31.73 -39.02
C ALA A 82 -7.95 31.13 -39.52
N TRP A 83 -8.10 30.96 -40.84
CA TRP A 83 -9.25 30.27 -41.43
C TRP A 83 -9.37 28.82 -40.96
N PHE A 84 -8.25 28.11 -40.87
CA PHE A 84 -8.22 26.73 -40.40
C PHE A 84 -8.64 26.61 -38.93
N ILE A 85 -8.17 27.52 -38.07
CA ILE A 85 -8.61 27.59 -36.66
C ILE A 85 -10.11 27.90 -36.58
N GLY A 86 -10.59 28.86 -37.36
CA GLY A 86 -12.02 29.17 -37.44
C GLY A 86 -12.85 27.95 -37.84
N PHE A 87 -12.40 27.21 -38.85
CA PHE A 87 -13.03 25.96 -39.28
C PHE A 87 -13.05 24.90 -38.17
N LEU A 88 -11.94 24.70 -37.43
CA LEU A 88 -11.89 23.76 -36.30
C LEU A 88 -12.82 24.15 -35.15
N ILE A 89 -12.94 25.45 -34.86
CA ILE A 89 -13.87 25.96 -33.85
C ILE A 89 -15.30 25.66 -34.29
N THR A 90 -15.67 26.01 -35.52
CA THR A 90 -17.01 25.72 -36.06
C THR A 90 -17.31 24.23 -36.06
N GLU A 91 -16.36 23.40 -36.50
CA GLU A 91 -16.48 21.94 -36.47
C GLU A 91 -16.73 21.42 -35.05
N PHE A 92 -15.95 21.88 -34.07
CA PHE A 92 -16.12 21.50 -32.66
C PHE A 92 -17.53 21.84 -32.16
N PHE A 93 -18.02 23.05 -32.44
CA PHE A 93 -19.38 23.46 -32.07
C PHE A 93 -20.46 22.64 -32.79
N VAL A 94 -20.28 22.32 -34.07
CA VAL A 94 -21.22 21.47 -34.82
C VAL A 94 -21.26 20.05 -34.23
N ARG A 95 -20.11 19.44 -33.96
CA ARG A 95 -20.03 18.12 -33.30
C ARG A 95 -20.63 18.14 -31.91
N TRP A 96 -20.37 19.20 -31.14
CA TRP A 96 -20.96 19.39 -29.82
C TRP A 96 -22.49 19.51 -29.90
N GLY A 97 -23.00 20.29 -30.86
CA GLY A 97 -24.43 20.43 -31.15
C GLY A 97 -25.10 19.11 -31.53
N ILE A 98 -24.47 18.33 -32.41
CA ILE A 98 -24.93 16.97 -32.76
C ILE A 98 -24.96 16.09 -31.51
N SER A 99 -23.92 16.13 -30.67
CA SER A 99 -23.89 15.35 -29.43
C SER A 99 -24.98 15.73 -28.42
N ILE A 100 -25.42 17.00 -28.41
CA ILE A 100 -26.56 17.47 -27.59
C ILE A 100 -27.86 16.85 -28.10
N VAL A 101 -28.08 16.86 -29.42
CA VAL A 101 -29.30 16.34 -30.06
C VAL A 101 -29.43 14.83 -29.89
N TYR A 102 -28.34 14.07 -30.03
CA TYR A 102 -28.36 12.60 -29.96
C TYR A 102 -28.22 12.01 -28.53
N LYS A 103 -28.23 12.84 -27.46
CA LYS A 103 -28.18 12.43 -26.04
C LYS A 103 -27.14 11.34 -25.71
N HIS A 104 -25.96 11.39 -26.33
CA HIS A 104 -24.97 10.31 -26.22
C HIS A 104 -24.22 10.27 -24.86
N HIS A 105 -24.39 11.30 -24.01
CA HIS A 105 -23.79 11.39 -22.68
C HIS A 105 -24.82 11.86 -21.64
N LYS A 106 -24.78 11.29 -20.42
CA LYS A 106 -25.73 11.57 -19.32
C LYS A 106 -25.93 13.06 -19.01
N ARG A 107 -24.97 13.94 -19.37
CA ARG A 107 -25.09 15.41 -19.31
C ARG A 107 -24.32 16.03 -20.48
N TRP A 108 -24.87 17.05 -21.14
CA TRP A 108 -24.23 17.69 -22.32
C TRP A 108 -22.87 18.32 -22.02
N PHE A 109 -22.63 18.72 -20.76
CA PHE A 109 -21.46 19.46 -20.33
C PHE A 109 -20.18 18.62 -20.34
N PHE A 110 -20.26 17.28 -20.35
CA PHE A 110 -19.08 16.42 -20.36
C PHE A 110 -18.36 16.37 -21.71
N PHE A 111 -19.00 16.77 -22.81
CA PHE A 111 -18.42 16.65 -24.15
C PHE A 111 -17.10 17.43 -24.30
N PRO A 112 -17.01 18.73 -23.89
CA PRO A 112 -15.75 19.47 -23.83
C PRO A 112 -14.65 18.85 -22.95
N PHE A 113 -14.99 18.18 -21.85
CA PHE A 113 -13.99 17.59 -20.94
C PHE A 113 -13.43 16.27 -21.47
N ILE A 114 -14.25 15.48 -22.14
CA ILE A 114 -13.80 14.27 -22.83
C ILE A 114 -12.93 14.66 -24.04
N HIS A 115 -13.30 15.76 -24.72
CA HIS A 115 -12.61 16.27 -25.91
C HIS A 115 -11.70 17.47 -25.60
N TRP A 116 -11.12 17.52 -24.39
CA TRP A 116 -10.23 18.62 -23.96
C TRP A 116 -9.06 18.83 -24.93
N TYR A 117 -8.61 17.74 -25.57
CA TYR A 117 -7.57 17.77 -26.60
C TYR A 117 -7.97 18.58 -27.84
N GLU A 118 -9.26 18.61 -28.24
CA GLU A 118 -9.74 19.42 -29.37
C GLU A 118 -9.72 20.90 -29.01
N ILE A 119 -9.99 21.24 -27.75
CA ILE A 119 -9.93 22.62 -27.24
C ILE A 119 -8.48 23.11 -27.22
N LEU A 120 -7.54 22.28 -26.76
CA LEU A 120 -6.12 22.64 -26.77
C LEU A 120 -5.55 22.75 -28.18
N ALA A 121 -6.04 21.96 -29.12
CA ALA A 121 -5.61 21.98 -30.53
C ALA A 121 -6.01 23.27 -31.27
N ILE A 122 -7.01 24.01 -30.77
CA ILE A 122 -7.45 25.30 -31.30
C ILE A 122 -6.47 26.42 -30.92
N ILE A 123 -5.72 26.27 -29.81
CA ILE A 123 -4.82 27.29 -29.29
C ILE A 123 -3.65 27.52 -30.27
N PRO A 124 -3.46 28.76 -30.79
CA PRO A 124 -2.40 29.06 -31.75
C PRO A 124 -0.99 28.84 -31.22
N GLN A 125 -0.75 28.79 -29.91
CA GLN A 125 0.58 28.52 -29.34
C GLN A 125 0.87 27.03 -29.20
N LEU A 126 -0.16 26.18 -29.14
CA LEU A 126 -0.03 24.74 -28.92
C LEU A 126 -0.33 23.95 -30.19
N ARG A 127 0.19 24.43 -31.34
CA ARG A 127 -0.13 23.93 -32.69
C ARG A 127 0.17 22.45 -32.87
N PHE A 128 1.24 21.97 -32.25
CA PHE A 128 1.63 20.55 -32.31
C PHE A 128 0.61 19.63 -31.64
N LEU A 129 -0.22 20.14 -30.72
CA LEU A 129 -1.25 19.35 -30.06
C LEU A 129 -2.35 18.88 -31.02
N ARG A 130 -2.49 19.52 -32.19
CA ARG A 130 -3.38 19.03 -33.26
C ARG A 130 -3.03 17.59 -33.69
N LEU A 131 -1.77 17.19 -33.54
CA LEU A 131 -1.31 15.82 -33.83
C LEU A 131 -1.87 14.78 -32.84
N PHE A 132 -2.23 15.17 -31.61
CA PHE A 132 -2.94 14.26 -30.69
C PHE A 132 -4.25 13.76 -31.29
N ARG A 133 -4.93 14.59 -32.10
CA ARG A 133 -6.14 14.17 -32.82
C ARG A 133 -5.85 13.04 -33.81
N ALA A 134 -4.74 13.12 -34.55
CA ALA A 134 -4.30 12.02 -35.42
C ALA A 134 -3.98 10.75 -34.62
N GLY A 135 -3.37 10.89 -33.43
CA GLY A 135 -3.15 9.76 -32.51
C GLY A 135 -4.44 9.11 -31.98
N ILE A 136 -5.45 9.91 -31.65
CA ILE A 136 -6.77 9.41 -31.19
C ILE A 136 -7.54 8.75 -32.33
N ILE A 137 -7.46 9.30 -33.55
CA ILE A 137 -8.07 8.68 -34.74
C ILE A 137 -7.35 7.35 -35.05
N ALA A 138 -6.03 7.29 -34.92
CA ALA A 138 -5.29 6.04 -35.03
C ALA A 138 -5.68 5.02 -33.95
N TYR A 139 -5.90 5.47 -32.71
CA TYR A 139 -6.40 4.63 -31.62
C TYR A 139 -7.83 4.13 -31.88
N ARG A 140 -8.72 5.00 -32.39
CA ARG A 140 -10.10 4.64 -32.77
C ARG A 140 -10.10 3.62 -33.92
N LEU A 141 -9.22 3.81 -34.90
CA LEU A 141 -9.02 2.88 -36.03
C LEU A 141 -8.50 1.52 -35.55
N TYR A 142 -7.73 1.51 -34.45
CA TYR A 142 -7.25 0.30 -33.78
C TYR A 142 -8.36 -0.45 -33.01
N GLU A 143 -9.22 0.24 -32.27
CA GLU A 143 -10.41 -0.38 -31.63
C GLU A 143 -11.35 -1.04 -32.66
N LEU A 144 -11.29 -0.60 -33.92
CA LEU A 144 -12.06 -1.11 -35.05
C LEU A 144 -11.40 -2.31 -35.76
N GLY A 145 -10.28 -2.83 -35.23
CA GLY A 145 -9.62 -4.04 -35.73
C GLY A 145 -8.59 -3.82 -36.85
N TYR A 146 -8.26 -2.56 -37.19
CA TYR A 146 -7.12 -2.26 -38.05
C TYR A 146 -5.85 -2.10 -37.20
N PRO A 147 -4.85 -3.01 -37.29
CA PRO A 147 -3.63 -2.90 -36.49
C PRO A 147 -2.70 -1.82 -37.07
N VAL A 148 -2.99 -0.56 -36.80
CA VAL A 148 -2.15 0.58 -37.25
C VAL A 148 -0.95 0.80 -36.31
N ILE A 149 -1.03 0.32 -35.06
CA ILE A 149 0.04 0.47 -34.05
C ILE A 149 0.73 -0.88 -33.83
N PRO A 150 2.07 -0.97 -33.96
CA PRO A 150 2.82 -2.19 -33.67
C PRO A 150 2.64 -2.66 -32.22
N GLU A 151 2.45 -3.96 -31.99
CA GLU A 151 2.29 -4.55 -30.65
C GLU A 151 3.41 -4.17 -29.66
N SER A 152 4.64 -4.03 -30.16
CA SER A 152 5.82 -3.69 -29.36
C SER A 152 5.72 -2.32 -28.69
N TRP A 153 5.20 -1.31 -29.41
CA TRP A 153 5.04 0.04 -28.86
C TRP A 153 4.03 0.09 -27.73
N ARG A 154 2.95 -0.70 -27.85
CA ARG A 154 1.91 -0.82 -26.82
C ARG A 154 2.46 -1.50 -25.57
N LYS A 155 3.17 -2.62 -25.71
CA LYS A 155 3.78 -3.34 -24.57
C LYS A 155 4.78 -2.45 -23.84
N ASN A 156 5.62 -1.72 -24.59
CA ASN A 156 6.58 -0.77 -24.02
C ASN A 156 5.88 0.39 -23.31
N GLY A 157 4.85 1.00 -23.91
CA GLY A 157 4.11 2.10 -23.29
C GLY A 157 3.41 1.70 -21.99
N LEU A 158 2.78 0.52 -21.97
CA LEU A 158 2.15 -0.03 -20.76
C LEU A 158 3.18 -0.31 -19.66
N PHE A 159 4.37 -0.81 -20.04
CA PHE A 159 5.46 -1.03 -19.11
C PHE A 159 5.91 0.28 -18.45
N TYR A 160 6.23 1.33 -19.23
CA TYR A 160 6.63 2.62 -18.68
C TYR A 160 5.55 3.30 -17.85
N TYR A 161 4.28 3.17 -18.25
CA TYR A 161 3.15 3.63 -17.44
C TYR A 161 3.13 2.97 -16.06
N ARG A 162 3.31 1.64 -16.00
CA ARG A 162 3.38 0.90 -14.74
C ARG A 162 4.57 1.33 -13.88
N VAL A 163 5.74 1.49 -14.48
CA VAL A 163 6.95 1.98 -13.78
C VAL A 163 6.69 3.33 -13.11
N VAL A 164 6.14 4.30 -13.85
CA VAL A 164 5.87 5.63 -13.31
C VAL A 164 4.81 5.58 -12.21
N MET A 165 3.74 4.80 -12.40
CA MET A 165 2.68 4.66 -11.39
C MET A 165 3.18 3.98 -10.12
N GLU A 166 4.06 2.98 -10.25
CA GLU A 166 4.70 2.32 -9.12
C GLU A 166 5.59 3.30 -8.34
N GLU A 167 6.51 4.01 -9.01
CA GLU A 167 7.40 4.98 -8.33
C GLU A 167 6.63 6.12 -7.65
N LEU A 168 5.54 6.59 -8.27
CA LEU A 168 4.67 7.59 -7.67
C LEU A 168 3.94 7.03 -6.45
N SER A 169 3.38 5.81 -6.56
CA SER A 169 2.69 5.14 -5.46
C SER A 169 3.64 4.90 -4.28
N ASP A 170 4.83 4.36 -4.53
CA ASP A 170 5.84 4.08 -3.52
C ASP A 170 6.26 5.36 -2.79
N ARG A 171 6.47 6.45 -3.53
CA ARG A 171 6.81 7.75 -2.92
C ARG A 171 5.69 8.27 -2.04
N VAL A 172 4.44 8.17 -2.47
CA VAL A 172 3.28 8.57 -1.67
C VAL A 172 3.20 7.71 -0.40
N VAL A 173 3.30 6.38 -0.51
CA VAL A 173 3.24 5.48 0.64
C VAL A 173 4.37 5.75 1.62
N ILE A 174 5.61 5.93 1.16
CA ILE A 174 6.75 6.28 2.03
C ILE A 174 6.50 7.62 2.73
N THR A 175 5.95 8.60 2.02
CA THR A 175 5.65 9.93 2.59
C THR A 175 4.56 9.84 3.66
N VAL A 176 3.54 9.01 3.45
CA VAL A 176 2.49 8.75 4.44
C VAL A 176 3.06 8.04 5.66
N ILE A 177 3.90 7.01 5.48
CA ILE A 177 4.56 6.30 6.58
C ILE A 177 5.47 7.24 7.38
N ASP A 178 6.28 8.06 6.70
CA ASP A 178 7.15 9.05 7.35
C ASP A 178 6.30 10.11 8.09
N GLY A 179 5.14 10.48 7.54
CA GLY A 179 4.15 11.36 8.19
C GLY A 179 3.59 10.75 9.48
N ILE A 180 3.11 9.49 9.42
CA ILE A 180 2.62 8.76 10.59
C ILE A 180 3.73 8.63 11.66
N ARG A 181 4.95 8.29 11.24
CA ARG A 181 6.10 8.22 12.17
C ARG A 181 6.32 9.57 12.86
N ASN A 182 6.31 10.67 12.12
CA ASN A 182 6.52 12.00 12.68
C ASN A 182 5.38 12.41 13.63
N GLU A 183 4.13 12.12 13.28
CA GLU A 183 2.98 12.36 14.16
C GLU A 183 3.09 11.55 15.47
N LEU A 184 3.51 10.29 15.39
CA LEU A 184 3.74 9.46 16.58
C LEU A 184 4.90 9.97 17.45
N GLN A 185 5.96 10.54 16.86
CA GLN A 185 7.09 11.09 17.62
C GLN A 185 6.80 12.45 18.26
N THR A 186 5.99 13.28 17.61
CA THR A 186 5.80 14.68 18.01
C THR A 186 4.50 14.93 18.76
N SER A 187 3.46 14.11 18.53
CA SER A 187 2.14 14.33 19.12
C SER A 187 1.94 13.57 20.43
N SER A 188 1.27 14.21 21.38
CA SER A 188 0.67 13.55 22.56
C SER A 188 -0.41 12.52 22.18
N THR A 189 -0.87 12.52 20.93
CA THR A 189 -1.78 11.50 20.35
C THR A 189 -1.18 10.10 20.38
N HIS A 190 0.15 9.94 20.35
CA HIS A 190 0.81 8.64 20.52
C HIS A 190 0.35 7.89 21.77
N LYS A 191 0.27 8.60 22.90
CA LYS A 191 -0.23 8.03 24.16
C LYS A 191 -1.67 7.56 24.04
N GLN A 192 -2.53 8.37 23.41
CA GLN A 192 -3.94 8.03 23.22
C GLN A 192 -4.11 6.79 22.35
N ILE A 193 -3.37 6.71 21.24
CA ILE A 193 -3.40 5.57 20.31
C ILE A 193 -2.93 4.28 21.02
N ILE A 194 -1.81 4.32 21.76
CA ILE A 194 -1.34 3.16 22.53
C ILE A 194 -2.36 2.75 23.58
N HIS A 195 -2.90 3.71 24.34
CA HIS A 195 -3.91 3.42 25.34
C HIS A 195 -5.16 2.77 24.72
N GLU A 196 -5.63 3.29 23.59
CA GLU A 196 -6.79 2.76 22.89
C GLU A 196 -6.52 1.36 22.33
N LEU A 197 -5.36 1.12 21.70
CA LEU A 197 -4.95 -0.19 21.19
C LEU A 197 -4.87 -1.24 22.29
N VAL A 198 -4.17 -0.95 23.38
CA VAL A 198 -4.04 -1.90 24.48
C VAL A 198 -5.40 -2.12 25.13
N ASN A 199 -6.17 -1.05 25.38
CA ASN A 199 -7.52 -1.17 25.95
C ASN A 199 -8.46 -2.02 25.09
N HIS A 200 -8.41 -1.85 23.77
CA HIS A 200 -9.23 -2.61 22.83
C HIS A 200 -8.92 -4.11 22.85
N HIS A 201 -7.65 -4.48 23.04
CA HIS A 201 -7.21 -5.87 23.01
C HIS A 201 -7.06 -6.49 24.40
N ARG A 202 -7.48 -5.81 25.49
CA ARG A 202 -7.33 -6.27 26.89
C ARG A 202 -7.84 -7.68 27.12
N GLU A 203 -9.01 -8.01 26.57
CA GLU A 203 -9.61 -9.34 26.72
C GLU A 203 -8.74 -10.43 26.07
N GLN A 204 -8.27 -10.17 24.84
CA GLN A 204 -7.38 -11.07 24.12
C GLN A 204 -6.03 -11.24 24.81
N PHE A 205 -5.49 -10.15 25.39
CA PHE A 205 -4.30 -10.20 26.24
C PHE A 205 -4.52 -11.08 27.46
N THR A 206 -5.65 -10.92 28.17
CA THR A 206 -5.99 -11.74 29.34
C THR A 206 -6.04 -13.23 28.99
N VAL A 207 -6.75 -13.59 27.92
CA VAL A 207 -6.88 -15.00 27.49
C VAL A 207 -5.52 -15.57 27.09
N THR A 208 -4.73 -14.82 26.30
CA THR A 208 -3.42 -15.26 25.83
C THR A 208 -2.43 -15.42 26.97
N LEU A 209 -2.37 -14.44 27.89
CA LEU A 209 -1.49 -14.50 29.05
C LEU A 209 -1.86 -15.65 29.97
N THR A 210 -3.17 -15.88 30.19
CA THR A 210 -3.67 -17.02 30.98
C THR A 210 -3.19 -18.33 30.38
N SER A 211 -3.31 -18.47 29.05
CA SER A 211 -2.87 -19.66 28.32
C SER A 211 -1.36 -19.88 28.43
N ILE A 212 -0.56 -18.81 28.29
CA ILE A 212 0.90 -18.87 28.44
C ILE A 212 1.30 -19.28 29.87
N LEU A 213 0.66 -18.72 30.90
CA LEU A 213 0.93 -19.07 32.29
C LEU A 213 0.57 -20.53 32.58
N GLN A 214 -0.58 -21.01 32.08
CA GLN A 214 -0.97 -22.41 32.23
C GLN A 214 0.01 -23.35 31.52
N GLU A 215 0.51 -23.00 30.33
CA GLU A 215 1.42 -23.86 29.57
C GLU A 215 2.85 -23.85 30.13
N SER A 216 3.36 -22.68 30.53
CA SER A 216 4.74 -22.52 30.99
C SER A 216 4.90 -22.72 32.50
N LEU A 217 4.18 -21.94 33.31
CA LEU A 217 4.36 -21.91 34.75
C LEU A 217 3.79 -23.16 35.43
N ALA A 218 2.63 -23.66 34.98
CA ALA A 218 2.07 -24.90 35.52
C ALA A 218 3.00 -26.09 35.25
N THR A 219 3.58 -26.16 34.05
CA THR A 219 4.54 -27.20 33.65
C THR A 219 5.83 -27.10 34.48
N ALA A 220 6.40 -25.90 34.61
CA ALA A 220 7.59 -25.67 35.43
C ALA A 220 7.35 -26.02 36.91
N LEU A 221 6.20 -25.62 37.46
CA LEU A 221 5.80 -25.97 38.83
C LEU A 221 5.62 -27.48 39.00
N LYS A 222 5.08 -28.17 37.98
CA LYS A 222 4.93 -29.63 38.00
C LYS A 222 6.26 -30.34 38.03
N GLU A 223 7.22 -29.90 37.23
CA GLU A 223 8.58 -30.43 37.22
C GLU A 223 9.29 -30.16 38.56
N GLN A 224 9.10 -28.97 39.14
CA GLN A 224 9.78 -28.58 40.37
C GLN A 224 9.04 -29.00 41.66
N LYS A 225 7.81 -29.49 41.57
CA LYS A 225 6.98 -29.95 42.70
C LYS A 225 7.75 -30.84 43.68
N PRO A 226 8.46 -31.91 43.27
CA PRO A 226 9.17 -32.78 44.20
C PRO A 226 10.29 -32.06 44.96
N ALA A 227 10.98 -31.11 44.32
CA ALA A 227 12.04 -30.34 44.92
C ALA A 227 11.49 -29.34 45.95
N ILE A 228 10.38 -28.66 45.61
CA ILE A 228 9.73 -27.70 46.52
C ILE A 228 9.16 -28.43 47.74
N THR A 229 8.42 -29.53 47.55
CA THR A 229 7.82 -30.28 48.67
C THR A 229 8.89 -30.81 49.61
N LYS A 230 9.96 -31.40 49.08
CA LYS A 230 11.09 -31.89 49.88
C LYS A 230 11.82 -30.75 50.60
N GLY A 231 12.03 -29.62 49.92
CA GLY A 231 12.66 -28.44 50.52
C GLY A 231 11.86 -27.89 51.70
N VAL A 232 10.52 -27.79 51.56
CA VAL A 232 9.67 -27.37 52.68
C VAL A 232 9.67 -28.40 53.80
N GLY A 233 9.67 -29.70 53.49
CA GLY A 233 9.85 -30.76 54.49
C GLY A 233 11.11 -30.58 55.33
N GLN A 234 12.24 -30.29 54.68
CA GLN A 234 13.52 -30.02 55.34
C GLN A 234 13.52 -28.74 56.18
N ILE A 235 12.85 -27.68 55.71
CA ILE A 235 12.71 -26.43 56.47
C ILE A 235 11.90 -26.68 57.76
N VAL A 236 10.83 -27.48 57.69
CA VAL A 236 10.03 -27.84 58.88
C VAL A 236 10.83 -28.71 59.84
N ASP A 237 11.61 -29.67 59.32
CA ASP A 237 12.49 -30.52 60.13
C ASP A 237 13.52 -29.67 60.91
N GLN A 238 14.20 -28.75 60.20
CA GLN A 238 15.14 -27.80 60.79
C GLN A 238 14.48 -26.88 61.80
N ALA A 239 13.28 -26.36 61.51
CA ALA A 239 12.55 -25.49 62.43
C ALA A 239 12.15 -26.20 63.73
N ILE A 240 11.84 -27.49 63.67
CA ILE A 240 11.54 -28.32 64.85
C ILE A 240 12.80 -28.53 65.70
N GLU A 241 13.94 -28.81 65.07
CA GLU A 241 15.23 -28.96 65.75
C GLU A 241 15.69 -27.64 66.42
N ASP A 242 15.48 -26.52 65.73
CA ASP A 242 15.85 -25.18 66.19
C ASP A 242 14.86 -24.57 67.21
N THR A 243 13.83 -25.32 67.64
CA THR A 243 12.85 -24.85 68.66
C THR A 243 13.26 -25.32 70.07
N PRO A 244 13.94 -24.49 70.88
CA PRO A 244 14.49 -24.90 72.16
C PRO A 244 13.43 -25.29 73.20
N GLU A 245 12.22 -24.74 73.12
CA GLU A 245 11.11 -25.05 74.04
C GLU A 245 10.66 -26.50 73.89
N LEU A 246 10.58 -26.99 72.66
CA LEU A 246 10.21 -28.37 72.36
C LEU A 246 11.30 -29.34 72.83
N THR A 247 12.55 -29.03 72.53
CA THR A 247 13.72 -29.81 72.94
C THR A 247 13.86 -29.87 74.46
N GLN A 248 13.59 -28.76 75.18
CA GLN A 248 13.56 -28.73 76.64
C GLN A 248 12.43 -29.57 77.23
N LEU A 249 11.21 -29.48 76.67
CA LEU A 249 10.05 -30.28 77.09
C LEU A 249 10.27 -31.79 76.89
N LEU A 250 10.86 -32.19 75.77
CA LEU A 250 11.11 -33.60 75.45
C LEU A 250 12.21 -34.21 76.33
N ARG A 251 13.19 -33.41 76.75
CA ARG A 251 14.28 -33.83 77.66
C ARG A 251 13.81 -34.12 79.09
N LEU A 252 12.64 -33.61 79.49
CA LEU A 252 12.03 -33.86 80.80
C LEU A 252 11.36 -35.24 80.90
N ILE A 253 11.18 -35.96 79.78
CA ILE A 253 10.58 -37.29 79.76
C ILE A 253 11.67 -38.35 79.58
N PRO A 254 12.15 -39.02 80.66
CA PRO A 254 13.20 -40.02 80.56
C PRO A 254 12.76 -41.23 79.72
N LEU A 255 13.73 -41.87 79.05
CA LEU A 255 13.59 -43.05 78.17
C LEU A 255 12.85 -42.85 76.83
N VAL A 256 11.89 -41.92 76.72
CA VAL A 256 11.08 -41.74 75.49
C VAL A 256 11.21 -40.37 74.81
N GLY A 257 11.81 -39.37 75.46
CA GLY A 257 11.98 -38.02 74.90
C GLY A 257 12.58 -37.97 73.49
N GLY A 258 13.72 -38.63 73.25
CA GLY A 258 14.36 -38.66 71.94
C GLY A 258 13.59 -39.45 70.87
N ARG A 259 12.75 -40.43 71.25
CA ARG A 259 11.86 -41.12 70.30
C ARG A 259 10.70 -40.24 69.87
N ILE A 260 10.17 -39.44 70.80
CA ILE A 260 9.09 -38.48 70.51
C ILE A 260 9.63 -37.35 69.63
N GLU A 261 10.86 -36.89 69.87
CA GLU A 261 11.54 -35.89 69.03
C GLU A 261 11.65 -36.35 67.56
N GLN A 262 12.22 -37.55 67.33
CA GLN A 262 12.32 -38.14 65.99
C GLN A 262 10.93 -38.35 65.34
N GLN A 263 9.93 -38.71 66.14
CA GLN A 263 8.58 -38.89 65.64
C GLN A 263 7.94 -37.56 65.25
N ILE A 264 8.11 -36.50 66.05
CA ILE A 264 7.62 -35.15 65.75
C ILE A 264 8.32 -34.58 64.51
N GLN A 265 9.63 -34.74 64.39
CA GLN A 265 10.40 -34.38 63.19
C GLN A 265 9.85 -35.08 61.94
N SER A 266 9.68 -36.41 61.98
CA SER A 266 9.13 -37.17 60.85
C SER A 266 7.69 -36.76 60.49
N ILE A 267 6.87 -36.42 61.49
CA ILE A 267 5.50 -35.94 61.29
C ILE A 267 5.55 -34.53 60.69
N GLY A 268 6.41 -33.66 61.20
CA GLY A 268 6.60 -32.29 60.73
C GLY A 268 7.08 -32.24 59.29
N GLN A 269 8.10 -33.02 58.95
CA GLN A 269 8.60 -33.15 57.57
C GLN A 269 7.47 -33.61 56.63
N ARG A 270 6.77 -34.71 56.96
CA ARG A 270 5.66 -35.21 56.15
C ARG A 270 4.51 -34.21 56.05
N LEU A 271 4.24 -33.47 57.12
CA LEU A 271 3.22 -32.42 57.13
C LEU A 271 3.63 -31.27 56.20
N GLY A 272 4.89 -30.82 56.26
CA GLY A 272 5.45 -29.81 55.36
C GLY A 272 5.39 -30.24 53.89
N GLU A 273 5.79 -31.47 53.59
CA GLU A 273 5.70 -32.05 52.24
C GLU A 273 4.25 -32.11 51.74
N ASN A 274 3.32 -32.62 52.55
CA ASN A 274 1.91 -32.77 52.17
C ASN A 274 1.19 -31.43 52.03
N ILE A 275 1.42 -30.47 52.92
CA ILE A 275 0.85 -29.12 52.83
C ILE A 275 1.36 -28.44 51.56
N SER A 276 2.66 -28.51 51.30
CA SER A 276 3.25 -27.91 50.10
C SER A 276 2.71 -28.54 48.83
N ALA A 277 2.56 -29.87 48.80
CA ALA A 277 1.94 -30.55 47.68
C ALA A 277 0.50 -30.07 47.46
N GLY A 278 -0.30 -29.98 48.52
CA GLY A 278 -1.68 -29.49 48.46
C GLY A 278 -1.82 -28.02 48.06
N LEU A 279 -0.83 -27.17 48.35
CA LEU A 279 -0.81 -25.77 47.91
C LEU A 279 -0.39 -25.61 46.44
N ILE A 280 0.47 -26.49 45.96
CA ILE A 280 0.97 -26.46 44.58
C ILE A 280 -0.03 -27.11 43.61
N GLU A 281 -0.77 -28.15 44.02
CA GLU A 281 -1.71 -28.88 43.17
C GLU A 281 -2.67 -27.97 42.39
N PRO A 282 -3.37 -27.00 43.02
CA PRO A 282 -4.31 -26.13 42.31
C PRO A 282 -3.66 -25.18 41.29
N LEU A 283 -2.34 -24.97 41.39
CA LEU A 283 -1.56 -24.17 40.45
C LEU A 283 -1.09 -24.98 39.24
N ILE A 284 -1.00 -26.31 39.37
CA ILE A 284 -0.63 -27.22 38.29
C ILE A 284 -1.87 -27.73 37.55
N GLU A 285 -2.97 -27.93 38.26
CA GLU A 285 -4.22 -28.41 37.69
C GLU A 285 -4.78 -27.45 36.62
N GLY A 286 -5.45 -28.01 35.61
CA GLY A 286 -6.03 -27.27 34.49
C GLY A 286 -5.41 -27.63 33.13
N SER A 287 -5.96 -27.05 32.08
CA SER A 287 -5.52 -27.23 30.69
C SER A 287 -5.55 -25.91 29.93
N LYS A 288 -5.01 -25.88 28.71
CA LYS A 288 -5.05 -24.70 27.85
C LYS A 288 -6.48 -24.19 27.60
N GLU A 289 -7.44 -25.11 27.55
CA GLU A 289 -8.86 -24.85 27.30
C GLU A 289 -9.62 -24.47 28.58
N GLN A 290 -9.16 -24.97 29.73
CA GLN A 290 -9.71 -24.64 31.04
C GLN A 290 -8.56 -24.31 32.01
N PRO A 291 -8.03 -23.08 31.93
CA PRO A 291 -6.93 -22.66 32.80
C PRO A 291 -7.38 -22.55 34.24
N ASN A 292 -6.45 -22.68 35.19
CA ASN A 292 -6.78 -22.52 36.60
C ASN A 292 -7.28 -21.10 36.92
N ALA A 293 -8.08 -20.99 37.98
CA ALA A 293 -8.68 -19.72 38.40
C ALA A 293 -7.61 -18.69 38.83
N THR A 294 -6.48 -19.16 39.36
CA THR A 294 -5.37 -18.29 39.81
C THR A 294 -4.71 -17.56 38.64
N TYR A 295 -4.44 -18.24 37.52
CA TYR A 295 -3.86 -17.64 36.32
C TYR A 295 -4.85 -16.76 35.58
N GLN A 296 -6.15 -17.09 35.60
CA GLN A 296 -7.19 -16.19 35.11
C GLN A 296 -7.20 -14.88 35.90
N LEU A 297 -7.20 -14.96 37.25
CA LEU A 297 -7.17 -13.79 38.12
C LEU A 297 -5.89 -12.96 37.95
N ILE A 298 -4.73 -13.62 37.89
CA ILE A 298 -3.44 -12.95 37.66
C ILE A 298 -3.48 -12.22 36.31
N SER A 299 -3.97 -12.86 35.26
CA SER A 299 -4.02 -12.27 33.93
C SER A 299 -5.02 -11.12 33.84
N GLU A 300 -6.18 -11.23 34.49
CA GLU A 300 -7.16 -10.15 34.59
C GLU A 300 -6.57 -8.95 35.33
N LYS A 301 -5.88 -9.18 36.45
CA LYS A 301 -5.22 -8.12 37.21
C LYS A 301 -4.09 -7.46 36.42
N ILE A 302 -3.25 -8.24 35.74
CA ILE A 302 -2.15 -7.73 34.90
C ILE A 302 -2.70 -6.93 33.73
N SER A 303 -3.73 -7.45 33.04
CA SER A 303 -4.40 -6.74 31.95
C SER A 303 -4.92 -5.40 32.46
N ASN A 304 -5.54 -5.36 33.65
CA ASN A 304 -6.07 -4.18 34.34
C ASN A 304 -5.03 -3.22 34.95
N VAL A 305 -3.73 -3.50 34.85
CA VAL A 305 -2.70 -2.53 35.28
C VAL A 305 -2.78 -1.27 34.44
N ASN A 306 -2.56 -0.13 35.09
CA ASN A 306 -2.54 1.16 34.42
C ASN A 306 -1.37 1.21 33.41
N ILE A 307 -1.70 1.42 32.14
CA ILE A 307 -0.76 1.45 31.00
C ILE A 307 0.16 2.69 31.05
N ASN A 308 -0.04 3.61 32.00
CA ASN A 308 0.89 4.71 32.29
C ASN A 308 2.26 4.24 32.84
N ASN A 309 2.70 3.02 32.52
CA ASN A 309 4.04 2.54 32.77
C ASN A 309 4.92 2.90 31.57
N ARG A 310 5.98 3.67 31.84
CA ARG A 310 6.94 4.15 30.85
C ARG A 310 7.61 3.00 30.07
N GLU A 311 7.82 1.84 30.69
CA GLU A 311 8.45 0.69 30.04
C GLU A 311 7.52 0.04 28.99
N LEU A 312 6.22 -0.06 29.30
CA LEU A 312 5.22 -0.59 28.37
C LEU A 312 5.02 0.37 27.20
N GLU A 313 4.99 1.68 27.47
CA GLU A 313 4.92 2.72 26.43
C GLU A 313 6.10 2.60 25.46
N GLN A 314 7.34 2.52 25.97
CA GLN A 314 8.54 2.34 25.16
C GLN A 314 8.53 1.04 24.33
N LEU A 315 8.03 -0.06 24.90
CA LEU A 315 7.94 -1.33 24.19
C LEU A 315 6.97 -1.23 23.01
N VAL A 316 5.75 -0.72 23.25
CA VAL A 316 4.74 -0.57 22.19
C VAL A 316 5.21 0.41 21.13
N GLU A 317 5.85 1.51 21.55
CA GLU A 317 6.48 2.48 20.66
C GLU A 317 7.51 1.81 19.73
N SER A 318 8.44 1.01 20.28
CA SER A 318 9.45 0.29 19.50
C SER A 318 8.80 -0.66 18.50
N VAL A 319 7.81 -1.46 18.92
CA VAL A 319 7.12 -2.42 18.05
C VAL A 319 6.39 -1.72 16.91
N VAL A 320 5.72 -0.60 17.17
CA VAL A 320 5.04 0.18 16.13
C VAL A 320 6.05 0.77 15.15
N PHE A 321 7.16 1.37 15.64
CA PHE A 321 8.18 1.94 14.76
C PHE A 321 8.91 0.89 13.92
N GLU A 322 9.22 -0.27 14.49
CA GLU A 322 9.80 -1.40 13.78
C GLU A 322 8.85 -1.93 12.70
N SER A 323 7.55 -2.02 13.01
CA SER A 323 6.53 -2.43 12.04
C SER A 323 6.42 -1.44 10.88
N LEU A 324 6.39 -0.13 11.17
CA LEU A 324 6.40 0.91 10.15
C LEU A 324 7.67 0.87 9.28
N GLU A 325 8.83 0.61 9.89
CA GLU A 325 10.09 0.47 9.15
C GLU A 325 10.10 -0.79 8.26
N ALA A 326 9.54 -1.91 8.74
CA ALA A 326 9.40 -3.12 7.96
C ALA A 326 8.50 -2.91 6.73
N ILE A 327 7.35 -2.24 6.90
CA ILE A 327 6.46 -1.86 5.78
C ILE A 327 7.19 -0.95 4.81
N ARG A 328 7.91 0.07 5.32
CA ARG A 328 8.71 0.97 4.48
C ARG A 328 9.75 0.22 3.65
N LYS A 329 10.46 -0.74 4.24
CA LYS A 329 11.46 -1.56 3.52
C LYS A 329 10.80 -2.38 2.42
N GLN A 330 9.63 -2.97 2.68
CA GLN A 330 8.89 -3.74 1.69
C GLN A 330 8.45 -2.88 0.50
N VAL A 331 7.95 -1.66 0.75
CA VAL A 331 7.51 -0.73 -0.31
C VAL A 331 8.68 -0.24 -1.16
N LYS A 332 9.91 -0.21 -0.64
CA LYS A 332 11.11 0.12 -1.44
C LYS A 332 11.52 -0.97 -2.43
N VAL A 333 10.95 -2.18 -2.34
CA VAL A 333 11.26 -3.28 -3.27
C VAL A 333 10.52 -3.05 -4.58
N LYS A 334 11.28 -2.68 -5.63
CA LYS A 334 10.76 -2.33 -6.95
C LYS A 334 10.36 -3.58 -7.75
N GLN A 335 9.08 -3.76 -8.01
CA GLN A 335 8.51 -4.89 -8.77
C GLN A 335 8.84 -4.79 -10.27
N TRP A 336 8.89 -3.57 -10.82
CA TRP A 336 9.25 -3.38 -12.23
C TRP A 336 10.69 -3.83 -12.55
N GLN A 337 11.62 -3.71 -11.59
CA GLN A 337 13.01 -4.18 -11.77
C GLN A 337 13.08 -5.70 -11.87
N GLN A 338 12.26 -6.41 -11.09
CA GLN A 338 12.15 -7.86 -11.19
C GLN A 338 11.56 -8.29 -12.54
N THR A 339 10.53 -7.57 -13.01
CA THR A 339 9.88 -7.82 -14.31
C THR A 339 10.83 -7.56 -15.49
N LEU A 340 11.73 -6.57 -15.38
CA LEU A 340 12.79 -6.35 -16.38
C LEU A 340 13.81 -7.47 -16.38
N ALA A 341 14.32 -7.85 -15.20
CA ALA A 341 15.29 -8.92 -15.08
C ALA A 341 14.74 -10.26 -15.61
N GLU A 342 13.46 -10.52 -15.44
CA GLU A 342 12.78 -11.70 -16.00
C GLU A 342 12.64 -11.61 -17.53
N HIS A 343 12.29 -10.44 -18.08
CA HIS A 343 12.26 -10.24 -19.53
C HIS A 343 13.63 -10.34 -20.21
N ASP A 344 14.70 -9.86 -19.56
CA ASP A 344 16.06 -9.94 -20.10
C ASP A 344 16.57 -11.38 -20.10
N ARG A 345 16.21 -12.19 -19.08
CA ARG A 345 16.51 -13.63 -19.02
C ARG A 345 15.77 -14.48 -20.05
N ILE A 346 14.62 -14.04 -20.56
CA ILE A 346 13.84 -14.75 -21.59
C ILE A 346 14.38 -14.44 -23.00
N LYS A 347 15.20 -13.39 -23.15
CA LYS A 347 15.82 -13.00 -24.44
C LYS A 347 17.21 -13.60 -24.65
N GLU A 348 17.88 -14.07 -23.60
CA GLU A 348 19.04 -14.97 -23.67
C GLU A 348 18.57 -16.41 -23.92
#